data_AF-A0A3B9UQJ6-F1
#
_entry.id   AF-A0A3B9UQJ6-F1
#
_cell.length_a   1.000
_cell.length_b   1.000
_cell.length_c   1.000
_cell.angle_alpha   90.00
_cell.angle_beta   90.00
_cell.angle_gamma   90.00
#
_symmetry.space_group_name_H-M   'P 1'
#
loop_
_entity.id
_entity.type
_entity.pdbx_description
1 polymer ?
#
loop_
_entity_poly.entity_id
_entity_poly.type
_entity_poly.pdbx_seq_one_letter_code
_entity_poly.pdbx_strand_id
1 'polypeptide(L)'
;MAIVSLVALIEYKLSKRLRKIMYFVVYGIIFTIKFYFINKAFHISRVNLLPSYYNSAVGFLCMFTISLLCALYGYGKYKKDLEYNVIALRIPSALIIDSIVTLMLYVSFIK
;
A
#
# COMPACT_ATOMS: atom_id res chain seq x y z
N MET A 1 -5.60 -21.19 -6.06
CA MET A 1 -4.86 -22.02 -5.09
C MET A 1 -3.48 -22.41 -5.61
N ALA A 2 -3.36 -23.19 -6.69
CA ALA A 2 -2.06 -23.68 -7.21
C ALA A 2 -1.00 -22.58 -7.46
N ILE A 3 -1.39 -21.45 -8.05
CA ILE A 3 -0.48 -20.32 -8.33
C ILE A 3 0.09 -19.72 -7.04
N VAL A 4 -0.74 -19.55 -6.00
CA VAL A 4 -0.33 -18.97 -4.71
C VAL A 4 0.66 -19.90 -4.01
N SER A 5 0.41 -21.20 -4.05
CA SER A 5 1.32 -22.21 -3.49
C SER A 5 2.66 -22.23 -4.23
N LEU A 6 2.65 -22.08 -5.56
CA LEU A 6 3.87 -22.06 -6.38
C LEU A 6 4.72 -20.81 -6.10
N VAL A 7 4.06 -19.66 -5.96
CA VAL A 7 4.70 -18.40 -5.55
C VAL A 7 5.29 -18.51 -4.14
N ALA A 8 4.58 -19.12 -3.18
CA ALA A 8 5.11 -19.35 -1.83
C ALA A 8 6.38 -20.21 -1.83
N LEU A 9 6.45 -21.22 -2.70
CA LEU A 9 7.58 -22.13 -2.83
C LEU A 9 8.81 -21.44 -3.43
N ILE A 10 8.60 -20.62 -4.48
CA ILE A 10 9.64 -19.77 -5.06
C ILE A 10 10.14 -18.76 -4.02
N GLU A 11 9.20 -18.12 -3.30
CA GLU A 11 9.49 -17.15 -2.26
C GLU A 11 10.33 -17.77 -1.13
N TYR A 12 10.01 -19.00 -0.71
CA TYR A 12 10.78 -19.73 0.31
C TYR A 12 12.23 -20.03 -0.11
N LYS A 13 12.53 -20.08 -1.40
CA LYS A 13 13.90 -20.29 -1.90
C LYS A 13 14.72 -18.99 -1.98
N LEU A 14 14.06 -17.81 -1.93
CA LEU A 14 14.74 -16.52 -2.02
C LEU A 14 15.45 -16.14 -0.73
N SER A 15 16.54 -15.36 -0.83
CA SER A 15 17.26 -14.82 0.32
C SER A 15 16.43 -13.76 1.07
N LYS A 16 16.70 -13.54 2.37
CA LYS A 16 16.02 -12.53 3.19
C LYS A 16 16.06 -11.12 2.57
N ARG A 17 17.19 -10.76 1.92
CA ARG A 17 17.36 -9.47 1.23
C ARG A 17 16.46 -9.35 0.00
N LEU A 18 16.40 -10.40 -0.84
CA LEU A 18 15.57 -10.39 -2.05
C LEU A 18 14.07 -10.34 -1.70
N ARG A 19 13.64 -11.06 -0.65
CA ARG A 19 12.25 -10.99 -0.17
C ARG A 19 11.86 -9.59 0.33
N LYS A 20 12.76 -8.92 1.05
CA LYS A 20 12.57 -7.52 1.46
C LYS A 20 12.36 -6.62 0.26
N ILE A 21 13.25 -6.71 -0.74
CA ILE A 21 13.16 -5.91 -1.97
C ILE A 21 11.83 -6.18 -2.68
N MET A 22 11.48 -7.46 -2.87
CA MET A 22 10.24 -7.86 -3.52
C MET A 22 9.00 -7.31 -2.80
N TYR A 23 8.97 -7.33 -1.46
CA TYR A 23 7.88 -6.75 -0.67
C TYR A 23 7.68 -5.27 -0.99
N PHE A 24 8.75 -4.48 -0.93
CA PHE A 24 8.68 -3.03 -1.21
C PHE A 24 8.36 -2.74 -2.68
N VAL A 25 8.83 -3.56 -3.62
CA VAL A 25 8.49 -3.42 -5.04
C VAL A 25 7.00 -3.66 -5.26
N VAL A 26 6.43 -4.75 -4.73
CA VAL A 26 5.00 -5.03 -4.86
C VAL A 26 4.17 -3.94 -4.19
N TYR A 27 4.58 -3.48 -3.00
CA TYR A 27 3.91 -2.37 -2.31
C TYR A 27 3.97 -1.08 -3.14
N GLY A 28 5.11 -0.78 -3.78
CA GLY A 28 5.26 0.40 -4.65
C GLY A 28 4.39 0.36 -5.90
N ILE A 29 4.23 -0.82 -6.51
CA ILE A 29 3.30 -1.01 -7.65
C ILE A 29 1.87 -0.70 -7.20
N ILE A 30 1.46 -1.25 -6.05
CA ILE A 30 0.12 -1.03 -5.47
C ILE A 30 -0.09 0.44 -5.14
N PHE A 31 0.89 1.11 -4.54
CA PHE A 31 0.84 2.53 -4.25
C PHE A 31 0.61 3.36 -5.52
N THR A 32 1.32 3.04 -6.62
CA THR A 32 1.17 3.72 -7.90
C THR A 32 -0.24 3.56 -8.49
N ILE A 33 -0.78 2.34 -8.45
CA ILE A 33 -2.16 2.07 -8.87
C ILE A 33 -3.13 2.87 -8.00
N LYS A 34 -2.97 2.84 -6.68
CA LYS A 34 -3.81 3.57 -5.72
C LYS A 34 -3.77 5.07 -6.01
N PHE A 35 -2.58 5.64 -6.24
CA PHE A 35 -2.40 7.06 -6.52
C PHE A 35 -3.13 7.48 -7.79
N TYR A 36 -3.04 6.68 -8.85
CA TYR A 36 -3.78 6.91 -10.08
C TYR A 36 -5.31 6.95 -9.85
N PHE A 37 -5.86 5.98 -9.11
CA PHE A 37 -7.29 5.93 -8.81
C PHE A 37 -7.75 7.11 -7.94
N ILE A 38 -6.99 7.46 -6.91
CA ILE A 38 -7.34 8.56 -6.00
C ILE A 38 -7.25 9.91 -6.71
N ASN A 39 -6.21 10.16 -7.51
CA ASN A 39 -6.15 11.37 -8.33
C ASN A 39 -7.34 11.45 -9.28
N LYS A 40 -7.66 10.36 -9.99
CA LYS A 40 -8.80 10.36 -10.91
C LYS A 40 -10.13 10.60 -10.18
N ALA A 41 -10.35 9.95 -9.03
CA ALA A 41 -11.61 10.04 -8.29
C ALA A 41 -11.79 11.35 -7.52
N PHE A 42 -10.72 11.88 -6.90
CA PHE A 42 -10.81 13.06 -6.04
C PHE A 42 -10.45 14.36 -6.77
N HIS A 43 -9.41 14.36 -7.62
CA HIS A 43 -8.99 15.58 -8.34
C HIS A 43 -9.76 15.87 -9.62
N ILE A 44 -10.54 14.93 -10.17
CA ILE A 44 -11.39 15.24 -11.34
C ILE A 44 -12.84 15.41 -10.90
N SER A 45 -13.34 14.56 -10.00
CA SER A 45 -14.76 14.57 -9.62
C SER A 45 -15.08 15.41 -8.39
N ARG A 46 -14.11 15.74 -7.52
CA ARG A 46 -14.36 16.39 -6.21
C ARG A 46 -13.53 17.67 -5.97
N VAL A 47 -12.98 18.30 -7.01
CA VAL A 47 -12.19 19.54 -6.92
C VAL A 47 -12.87 20.62 -6.08
N ASN A 48 -14.18 20.78 -6.27
CA ASN A 48 -14.96 21.83 -5.61
C ASN A 48 -15.20 21.58 -4.11
N LEU A 49 -14.95 20.35 -3.62
CA LEU A 49 -15.15 19.96 -2.23
C LEU A 49 -13.86 20.00 -1.42
N LEU A 50 -12.70 20.07 -2.09
CA LEU A 50 -11.40 20.09 -1.44
C LEU A 50 -11.04 21.52 -0.98
N PRO A 51 -10.26 21.66 0.10
CA PRO A 51 -9.76 22.97 0.54
C PRO A 51 -8.86 23.61 -0.53
N SER A 52 -8.84 24.94 -0.61
CA SER A 52 -8.08 25.68 -1.63
C SER A 52 -6.56 25.44 -1.62
N TYR A 53 -6.02 24.96 -0.49
CA TYR A 53 -4.60 24.60 -0.36
C TYR A 53 -4.30 23.16 -0.82
N TYR A 54 -5.31 22.36 -1.17
CA TYR A 54 -5.16 20.95 -1.50
C TYR A 54 -4.89 20.74 -3.00
N ASN A 55 -3.61 20.81 -3.37
CA ASN A 55 -3.15 20.46 -4.71
C ASN A 55 -2.72 18.98 -4.80
N SER A 56 -2.60 18.45 -6.02
CA SER A 56 -2.23 17.03 -6.25
C SER A 56 -0.88 16.65 -5.64
N ALA A 57 0.05 17.60 -5.51
CA ALA A 57 1.32 17.39 -4.82
C ALA A 57 1.13 17.16 -3.30
N VAL A 58 0.22 17.91 -2.67
CA VAL A 58 -0.10 17.75 -1.24
C VAL A 58 -0.78 16.41 -1.01
N GLY A 59 -1.75 16.05 -1.85
CA GLY A 59 -2.40 14.75 -1.81
C GLY A 59 -1.42 13.59 -1.98
N PHE A 60 -0.47 13.71 -2.91
CA PHE A 60 0.61 12.73 -3.08
C PHE A 60 1.45 12.58 -1.81
N LEU A 61 1.88 13.68 -1.18
CA LEU A 61 2.70 13.64 0.03
C LEU A 61 1.95 13.01 1.22
N CYS A 62 0.68 13.37 1.42
CA CYS A 62 -0.15 12.76 2.45
C CYS A 62 -0.33 11.26 2.22
N MET A 63 -0.63 10.87 0.98
CA MET A 63 -0.79 9.46 0.63
C MET A 63 0.51 8.68 0.76
N PHE A 64 1.64 9.26 0.34
CA PHE A 64 2.96 8.66 0.42
C PHE A 64 3.37 8.41 1.87
N THR A 65 3.15 9.38 2.76
CA THR A 65 3.48 9.23 4.19
C THR A 65 2.64 8.13 4.85
N ILE A 66 1.33 8.08 4.59
CA ILE A 66 0.47 6.99 5.09
C ILE A 66 0.95 5.63 4.55
N SER A 67 1.12 5.53 3.22
CA SER A 67 1.54 4.29 2.58
C SER A 67 2.92 3.82 3.02
N LEU A 68 3.85 4.74 3.30
CA LEU A 68 5.16 4.40 3.84
C LEU A 68 5.06 3.82 5.26
N LEU A 69 4.27 4.43 6.14
CA LEU A 69 4.05 3.92 7.50
C LEU A 69 3.38 2.55 7.49
N CYS A 70 2.35 2.38 6.65
CA CYS A 70 1.67 1.10 6.48
C CYS A 70 2.58 0.03 5.87
N ALA A 71 3.45 0.38 4.91
CA ALA A 71 4.44 -0.53 4.35
C ALA A 71 5.46 -0.99 5.39
N LEU A 72 5.94 -0.08 6.25
CA LEU A 72 6.86 -0.42 7.33
C LEU A 72 6.20 -1.34 8.37
N TYR A 73 4.98 -1.02 8.79
CA TYR A 73 4.18 -1.87 9.68
C TYR A 73 3.93 -3.26 9.08
N GLY A 74 3.49 -3.29 7.82
CA GLY A 74 3.22 -4.51 7.08
C GLY A 74 4.47 -5.37 6.88
N TYR A 75 5.62 -4.75 6.59
CA TYR A 75 6.89 -5.45 6.50
C TYR A 75 7.32 -6.06 7.84
N GLY A 76 7.13 -5.34 8.94
CA GLY A 76 7.40 -5.86 10.28
C GLY A 76 6.58 -7.11 10.60
N LYS A 77 5.31 -7.12 10.21
CA LYS A 77 4.42 -8.29 10.37
C LYS A 77 4.80 -9.42 9.42
N TYR A 78 5.05 -9.11 8.16
CA TYR A 78 5.52 -10.06 7.15
C TYR A 78 6.84 -10.74 7.55
N LYS A 79 7.80 -9.99 8.11
CA LYS A 79 9.06 -10.54 8.63
C LYS A 79 8.83 -11.53 9.77
N LYS A 80 7.91 -11.23 10.71
CA LYS A 80 7.55 -12.15 11.79
C LYS A 80 6.86 -13.39 11.24
N ASP A 81 5.87 -13.22 10.37
CA ASP A 81 5.12 -14.34 9.80
C ASP A 81 6.04 -15.29 9.00
N LEU A 82 7.06 -14.78 8.32
CA LEU A 82 8.07 -15.58 7.62
C LEU A 82 8.88 -16.51 8.52
N GLU A 83 9.04 -16.18 9.80
CA GLU A 83 9.76 -17.02 10.77
C GLU A 83 8.87 -18.16 11.30
N TYR A 84 7.55 -18.02 11.21
CA TYR A 84 6.58 -18.96 11.79
C TYR A 84 5.66 -19.66 10.75
N ASN A 85 5.53 -19.13 9.53
CA ASN A 85 4.58 -19.57 8.52
C ASN A 85 5.13 -19.39 7.08
N VAL A 86 4.89 -20.38 6.21
CA VAL A 86 5.18 -20.28 4.76
C VAL A 86 3.98 -19.64 4.04
N ILE A 87 3.64 -18.41 4.40
CA ILE A 87 2.58 -17.65 3.73
C ILE A 87 3.24 -16.67 2.76
N ALA A 88 2.91 -16.81 1.47
CA ALA A 88 3.36 -15.89 0.44
C ALA A 88 2.88 -14.46 0.74
N LEU A 89 3.80 -13.48 0.67
CA LEU A 89 3.53 -12.03 0.66
C LEU A 89 2.23 -11.61 1.38
N ARG A 90 2.24 -11.61 2.73
CA ARG A 90 1.10 -11.17 3.56
C ARG A 90 0.91 -9.64 3.56
N ILE A 91 0.71 -9.07 2.38
CA ILE A 91 0.42 -7.66 2.13
C ILE A 91 -1.03 -7.24 2.44
N PRO A 92 -2.08 -8.08 2.26
CA PRO A 92 -3.47 -7.60 2.30
C PRO A 92 -3.86 -6.82 3.55
N SER A 93 -3.42 -7.26 4.74
CA SER A 93 -3.78 -6.59 5.99
C SER A 93 -3.25 -5.15 6.10
N ALA A 94 -2.00 -4.92 5.67
CA ALA A 94 -1.41 -3.59 5.68
C ALA A 94 -2.06 -2.69 4.62
N LEU A 95 -2.38 -3.27 3.46
CA LEU A 95 -3.01 -2.58 2.34
C LEU A 95 -4.44 -2.15 2.65
N ILE A 96 -5.22 -2.97 3.37
CA ILE A 96 -6.57 -2.61 3.81
C ILE A 96 -6.51 -1.42 4.75
N ILE A 97 -5.63 -1.46 5.76
CA ILE A 97 -5.44 -0.34 6.70
C ILE A 97 -5.03 0.92 5.93
N ASP A 98 -4.02 0.79 5.07
CA ASP A 98 -3.52 1.88 4.23
C ASP A 98 -4.64 2.51 3.38
N SER A 99 -5.47 1.69 2.74
CA SER A 99 -6.56 2.15 1.89
C SER A 99 -7.66 2.84 2.67
N ILE A 100 -8.04 2.31 3.84
CA ILE A 100 -9.06 2.92 4.72
C ILE A 100 -8.56 4.27 5.25
N VAL A 101 -7.34 4.33 5.77
CA VAL A 101 -6.77 5.57 6.31
C VAL A 101 -6.62 6.62 5.20
N THR A 102 -6.17 6.20 4.01
CA THR A 102 -6.11 7.10 2.86
C THR A 102 -7.50 7.63 2.53
N LEU A 103 -8.52 6.77 2.44
CA LEU A 103 -9.88 7.18 2.12
C LEU A 103 -10.46 8.13 3.19
N MET A 104 -10.26 7.84 4.47
CA MET A 104 -10.69 8.69 5.59
C MET A 104 -10.11 10.10 5.48
N LEU A 105 -8.82 10.22 5.18
CA LEU A 105 -8.16 11.51 5.01
C LEU A 105 -8.83 12.31 3.88
N TYR A 106 -9.07 11.69 2.73
CA TYR A 106 -9.74 12.36 1.61
C TYR A 106 -11.23 12.64 1.86
N VAL A 107 -11.94 11.82 2.66
CA VAL A 107 -13.33 12.07 3.07
C VAL A 107 -13.41 13.24 4.04
N SER A 108 -12.49 13.35 5.01
CA SER A 108 -12.44 14.48 5.95
C SER A 108 -12.11 15.82 5.29
N PHE A 109 -11.52 15.81 4.09
CA PHE A 109 -11.27 17.02 3.30
C PHE A 109 -12.46 17.42 2.41
N ILE A 110 -13.55 16.65 2.38
CA ILE A 110 -14.79 17.05 1.70
C ILE A 110 -15.51 18.07 2.60
N LYS A 111 -15.62 19.30 2.10
CA LYS A 111 -16.44 20.37 2.70
C LYS A 111 -17.92 20.00 2.80
#